data_AF-A0A3C2B8J3-F1
#
_entry.id   AF-A0A3C2B8J3-F1
#
_cell.length_a   1.000
_cell.length_b   1.000
_cell.length_c   1.000
_cell.angle_alpha   90.00
_cell.angle_beta   90.00
_cell.angle_gamma   90.00
#
_symmetry.space_group_name_H-M   'P 1'
#
loop_
_entity.id
_entity.type
_entity.pdbx_description
1 polymer ?
#
loop_
_entity_poly.entity_id
_entity_poly.type
_entity_poly.pdbx_seq_one_letter_code
_entity_poly.pdbx_strand_id
1 'polypeptide(L)'
;MAMNTLDRQALLQGGAVCLVFAIPFAVAAQWVPFLVILAAAGFVVGSGVAAWVQRTGFPLLHGMVCAGATYLAAQAVFVVVKLFRGGDVNWFGVFFNFTVALFAGVIGGGLGSSLQKRGFVPSTQRSR
;
A
#
# COMPACT_ATOMS: atom_id res chain seq x y z
N MET A 1 -22.40 -2.36 18.18
CA MET A 1 -22.29 -2.07 16.73
C MET A 1 -20.83 -1.90 16.40
N ALA A 2 -20.17 -2.92 15.85
CA ALA A 2 -18.74 -2.88 15.58
C ALA A 2 -18.43 -1.85 14.49
N MET A 3 -17.49 -0.95 14.76
CA MET A 3 -16.97 0.05 13.85
C MET A 3 -16.39 -0.61 12.59
N ASN A 4 -17.14 -0.65 11.49
CA ASN A 4 -16.61 -0.89 10.14
C ASN A 4 -15.94 0.40 9.63
N THR A 5 -14.94 0.90 10.35
CA THR A 5 -14.17 2.09 9.95
C THR A 5 -13.31 1.83 8.72
N LEU A 6 -12.96 0.57 8.47
CA LEU A 6 -12.15 0.13 7.33
C LEU A 6 -13.02 -0.53 6.25
N ASP A 7 -13.08 0.10 5.09
CA ASP A 7 -13.68 -0.44 3.87
C ASP A 7 -12.75 -1.51 3.26
N ARG A 8 -13.11 -2.77 3.49
CA ARG A 8 -12.33 -3.92 3.00
C ARG A 8 -12.21 -3.94 1.49
N GLN A 9 -13.23 -3.49 0.74
CA GLN A 9 -13.16 -3.49 -0.72
C GLN A 9 -12.17 -2.43 -1.21
N ALA A 10 -12.15 -1.26 -0.59
CA ALA A 10 -11.19 -0.21 -0.91
C ALA A 10 -9.74 -0.66 -0.62
N LEU A 11 -9.51 -1.33 0.51
CA LEU A 11 -8.20 -1.90 0.85
C LEU A 11 -7.76 -2.97 -0.14
N LEU A 12 -8.66 -3.85 -0.59
CA LEU A 12 -8.33 -4.89 -1.57
C LEU A 12 -7.99 -4.30 -2.93
N GLN A 13 -8.72 -3.28 -3.38
CA GLN A 13 -8.45 -2.61 -4.65
C GLN A 13 -7.12 -1.86 -4.63
N GLY A 14 -6.86 -1.06 -3.60
CA GLY A 14 -5.57 -0.40 -3.45
C GLY A 14 -4.42 -1.38 -3.21
N GLY A 15 -4.67 -2.45 -2.45
CA GLY A 15 -3.70 -3.51 -2.19
C GLY A 15 -3.30 -4.23 -3.46
N ALA A 16 -4.24 -4.58 -4.34
CA ALA A 16 -3.93 -5.19 -5.64
C ALA A 16 -3.02 -4.29 -6.49
N VAL A 17 -3.26 -2.98 -6.49
CA VAL A 17 -2.39 -2.02 -7.18
C VAL A 17 -0.99 -2.01 -6.54
N CYS A 18 -0.89 -1.98 -5.22
CA CYS A 18 0.40 -2.11 -4.52
C CYS A 18 1.11 -3.42 -4.88
N LEU A 19 0.41 -4.56 -4.95
CA LEU A 19 1.00 -5.85 -5.28
C LEU A 19 1.57 -5.87 -6.71
N VAL A 20 0.84 -5.31 -7.68
CA VAL A 20 1.24 -5.34 -9.10
C VAL A 20 2.40 -4.38 -9.38
N PHE A 21 2.39 -3.20 -8.76
CA PHE A 21 3.43 -2.20 -9.02
C PHE A 21 4.57 -2.30 -8.00
N ALA A 22 4.29 -2.24 -6.71
CA ALA A 22 5.35 -2.07 -5.71
C ALA A 22 6.23 -3.31 -5.54
N ILE A 23 5.65 -4.51 -5.53
CA ILE A 23 6.43 -5.73 -5.23
C ILE A 23 7.42 -6.10 -6.33
N PRO A 24 7.04 -6.16 -7.63
CA PRO A 24 7.99 -6.50 -8.67
C PRO A 24 9.16 -5.52 -8.73
N PHE A 25 8.89 -4.22 -8.57
CA PHE A 25 9.95 -3.21 -8.53
C PHE A 25 10.81 -3.31 -7.26
N ALA A 26 10.25 -3.65 -6.11
CA ALA A 26 11.01 -3.86 -4.88
C ALA A 26 11.96 -5.06 -4.98
N VAL A 27 11.52 -6.15 -5.64
CA VAL A 27 12.39 -7.29 -5.93
C VAL A 27 13.45 -6.89 -6.96
N ALA A 28 13.06 -6.22 -8.04
CA ALA A 28 13.97 -5.76 -9.09
C ALA A 28 15.04 -4.77 -8.57
N ALA A 29 14.73 -4.02 -7.50
CA ALA A 29 15.64 -3.06 -6.89
C ALA A 29 16.92 -3.69 -6.31
N GLN A 30 16.94 -5.01 -6.09
CA GLN A 30 18.14 -5.73 -5.65
C GLN A 30 19.26 -5.70 -6.70
N TRP A 31 18.90 -5.62 -7.98
CA TRP A 31 19.86 -5.50 -9.09
C TRP A 31 20.00 -4.06 -9.56
N VAL A 32 18.94 -3.27 -9.44
CA VAL A 32 18.83 -1.93 -10.00
C VAL A 32 18.32 -0.95 -8.93
N PRO A 33 19.21 -0.37 -8.10
CA PRO A 33 18.82 0.34 -6.87
C PRO A 33 17.80 1.47 -7.06
N PHE A 34 17.80 2.16 -8.20
CA PHE A 34 16.86 3.25 -8.47
C PHE A 34 15.39 2.79 -8.61
N LEU A 35 15.13 1.50 -8.83
CA LEU A 35 13.77 0.95 -8.87
C LEU A 35 13.05 1.03 -7.52
N VAL A 36 13.77 1.28 -6.42
CA VAL A 36 13.15 1.54 -5.11
C VAL A 36 12.22 2.75 -5.14
N ILE A 37 12.53 3.76 -5.96
CA ILE A 37 11.70 4.96 -6.14
C ILE A 37 10.39 4.56 -6.82
N LEU A 38 10.46 3.68 -7.81
CA LEU A 38 9.29 3.20 -8.54
C LEU A 38 8.43 2.26 -7.67
N ALA A 39 9.07 1.45 -6.81
CA ALA A 39 8.38 0.65 -5.81
C ALA A 39 7.63 1.53 -4.81
N ALA A 40 8.29 2.59 -4.30
CA ALA A 40 7.66 3.58 -3.42
C ALA A 40 6.49 4.29 -4.12
N ALA A 41 6.66 4.68 -5.39
CA ALA A 41 5.58 5.25 -6.19
C ALA A 41 4.40 4.28 -6.35
N GLY A 42 4.66 2.98 -6.53
CA GLY A 42 3.62 1.95 -6.54
C GLY A 42 2.81 1.89 -5.24
N PHE A 43 3.48 1.99 -4.08
CA PHE A 43 2.80 2.09 -2.78
C PHE A 43 1.98 3.38 -2.65
N VAL A 44 2.50 4.52 -3.13
CA VAL A 44 1.76 5.81 -3.15
C VAL A 44 0.50 5.69 -4.01
N VAL A 45 0.60 5.11 -5.21
CA VAL A 45 -0.54 4.97 -6.12
C VAL A 45 -1.59 4.03 -5.52
N GLY A 46 -1.20 2.84 -5.05
CA GLY A 46 -2.17 1.88 -4.48
C GLY A 46 -2.83 2.38 -3.20
N SER A 47 -2.08 3.02 -2.30
CA SER A 47 -2.66 3.67 -1.11
C SER A 47 -3.56 4.86 -1.46
N GLY A 48 -3.24 5.60 -2.52
CA GLY A 48 -4.10 6.64 -3.07
C GLY A 48 -5.41 6.10 -3.63
N VAL A 49 -5.37 4.96 -4.34
CA VAL A 49 -6.58 4.28 -4.81
C VAL A 49 -7.44 3.83 -3.61
N ALA A 50 -6.85 3.20 -2.59
CA ALA A 50 -7.59 2.83 -1.38
C ALA A 50 -8.26 4.03 -0.71
N ALA A 51 -7.53 5.14 -0.58
CA ALA A 51 -8.04 6.38 0.01
C ALA A 51 -9.07 7.11 -0.86
N TRP A 52 -9.02 6.92 -2.17
CA TRP A 52 -9.96 7.51 -3.12
C TRP A 52 -11.26 6.70 -3.24
N VAL A 53 -11.20 5.37 -3.11
CA VAL A 53 -12.37 4.48 -3.24
C VAL A 53 -13.16 4.36 -1.93
N GLN A 54 -12.50 4.49 -0.79
CA GLN A 54 -13.12 4.31 0.53
C GLN A 54 -14.38 5.15 0.74
N ARG A 55 -15.33 4.60 1.51
CA ARG A 55 -16.64 5.21 1.79
C ARG A 55 -16.83 5.63 3.26
N THR A 56 -15.87 5.35 4.13
CA THR A 56 -16.03 5.50 5.59
C THR A 56 -15.55 6.85 6.13
N GLY A 57 -14.99 7.71 5.28
CA GLY A 57 -14.52 9.05 5.65
C GLY A 57 -13.11 9.10 6.24
N PHE A 58 -12.35 7.99 6.18
CA PHE A 58 -11.00 7.88 6.77
C PHE A 58 -9.90 7.62 5.72
N PRO A 59 -9.66 8.53 4.76
CA PRO A 59 -8.78 8.28 3.63
C PRO A 59 -7.31 8.06 4.03
N LEU A 60 -6.79 8.82 5.00
CA LEU A 60 -5.41 8.66 5.49
C LEU A 60 -5.19 7.30 6.14
N LEU A 61 -6.15 6.86 6.95
CA LEU A 61 -6.10 5.57 7.62
C LEU A 61 -6.14 4.43 6.58
N HIS A 62 -6.97 4.54 5.53
CA HIS A 62 -6.98 3.55 4.45
C HIS A 62 -5.67 3.52 3.68
N GLY A 63 -5.08 4.69 3.41
CA GLY A 63 -3.78 4.76 2.73
C GLY A 63 -2.68 4.06 3.52
N MET A 64 -2.56 4.36 4.83
CA MET A 64 -1.57 3.74 5.72
C MET A 64 -1.81 2.24 5.90
N VAL A 65 -3.05 1.83 6.18
CA VAL A 65 -3.40 0.41 6.37
C VAL A 65 -3.19 -0.38 5.08
N CYS A 66 -3.57 0.18 3.92
CA CYS A 66 -3.36 -0.45 2.62
C CYS A 66 -1.88 -0.68 2.34
N ALA A 67 -1.04 0.36 2.43
CA ALA A 67 0.39 0.23 2.16
C ALA A 67 1.09 -0.69 3.17
N GLY A 68 0.82 -0.49 4.46
CA GLY A 68 1.41 -1.28 5.54
C GLY A 68 1.01 -2.75 5.48
N ALA A 69 -0.27 -3.06 5.33
CA ALA A 69 -0.74 -4.45 5.26
C ALA A 69 -0.21 -5.16 4.01
N THR A 70 -0.15 -4.47 2.86
CA THR A 70 0.37 -5.04 1.61
C THR A 70 1.88 -5.32 1.73
N TYR A 71 2.64 -4.38 2.29
CA TYR A 71 4.06 -4.58 2.56
C TYR A 71 4.28 -5.78 3.49
N LEU A 72 3.56 -5.85 4.62
CA LEU A 72 3.71 -6.94 5.59
C LEU A 72 3.34 -8.28 4.98
N ALA A 73 2.27 -8.36 4.18
CA ALA A 73 1.86 -9.57 3.50
C ALA A 73 2.97 -10.07 2.55
N ALA A 74 3.52 -9.17 1.73
CA ALA A 74 4.62 -9.49 0.83
C ALA A 74 5.89 -9.92 1.58
N GLN A 75 6.27 -9.13 2.57
CA GLN A 75 7.49 -9.32 3.33
C GLN A 75 7.42 -10.61 4.15
N ALA A 76 6.25 -10.97 4.68
CA ALA A 76 6.03 -12.26 5.36
C ALA A 76 6.33 -13.44 4.42
N VAL A 77 5.84 -13.40 3.17
CA VAL A 77 6.14 -14.45 2.17
C VAL A 77 7.64 -14.53 1.91
N PHE A 78 8.32 -13.39 1.68
CA PHE A 78 9.77 -13.39 1.44
C PHE A 78 10.58 -13.87 2.64
N VAL A 79 10.20 -13.46 3.86
CA VAL A 79 10.86 -13.89 5.11
C VAL A 79 10.70 -15.39 5.30
N VAL A 80 9.48 -15.93 5.14
CA VAL A 80 9.21 -17.36 5.26
C VAL A 80 10.05 -18.15 4.26
N VAL A 81 10.05 -17.76 2.98
CA VAL A 81 10.86 -18.41 1.93
C VAL A 81 12.37 -18.33 2.25
N LYS A 82 12.84 -17.20 2.79
CA LYS A 82 14.26 -17.01 3.13
C LYS A 82 14.69 -17.88 4.32
N LEU A 83 13.85 -17.99 5.34
CA LEU A 83 14.09 -18.84 6.50
C LEU A 83 14.13 -20.32 6.11
N PHE A 84 13.21 -20.79 5.26
CA PHE A 84 13.25 -22.16 4.74
C PHE A 84 14.49 -22.46 3.89
N ARG A 85 15.08 -21.45 3.26
CA ARG A 85 16.33 -21.55 2.50
C ARG A 85 17.58 -21.45 3.39
N GLY A 86 17.44 -21.33 4.71
CA GLY A 86 18.55 -21.20 5.65
C GLY A 86 19.26 -19.84 5.59
N GLY A 87 18.62 -18.80 5.04
CA GLY A 87 19.20 -17.47 4.94
C GLY A 87 18.84 -16.56 6.12
N ASP A 88 19.73 -15.62 6.43
CA ASP A 88 19.49 -14.64 7.51
C ASP A 88 18.54 -13.52 7.10
N VAL A 89 17.65 -13.14 8.01
CA VAL A 89 16.70 -12.05 7.82
C VAL A 89 17.29 -10.77 8.44
N ASN A 90 17.51 -9.76 7.60
CA ASN A 90 17.86 -8.43 8.10
C ASN A 90 16.59 -7.73 8.62
N TRP A 91 16.31 -7.92 9.91
CA TRP A 91 15.15 -7.34 10.58
C TRP A 91 15.13 -5.82 10.51
N PHE A 92 16.28 -5.15 10.64
CA PHE A 92 16.37 -3.70 10.53
C PHE A 92 15.90 -3.20 9.17
N GLY A 93 16.35 -3.84 8.09
CA GLY A 93 15.92 -3.52 6.72
C GLY A 93 14.41 -3.73 6.53
N VAL A 94 13.83 -4.75 7.16
CA VAL A 94 12.38 -4.99 7.13
C VAL A 94 11.63 -3.84 7.81
N PHE A 95 12.01 -3.44 9.02
CA PHE A 95 11.35 -2.34 9.74
C PHE A 95 11.55 -0.98 9.06
N PHE A 96 12.73 -0.73 8.49
CA PHE A 96 13.01 0.49 7.74
C PHE A 96 12.11 0.59 6.49
N ASN A 97 12.07 -0.46 5.67
CA ASN A 97 11.23 -0.49 4.47
C ASN A 97 9.73 -0.41 4.81
N PHE A 98 9.30 -1.00 5.94
CA PHE A 98 7.94 -0.83 6.43
C PHE A 98 7.61 0.64 6.71
N THR A 99 8.54 1.37 7.32
CA THR A 99 8.37 2.82 7.60
C THR A 99 8.26 3.62 6.29
N VAL A 100 9.06 3.28 5.28
CA VAL A 100 8.97 3.88 3.95
C VAL A 100 7.61 3.58 3.30
N ALA A 101 7.11 2.35 3.40
CA ALA A 101 5.79 1.97 2.89
C ALA A 101 4.66 2.72 3.61
N LEU A 102 4.74 2.87 4.93
CA LEU A 102 3.78 3.68 5.70
C LEU A 102 3.82 5.14 5.28
N PHE A 103 5.00 5.72 5.08
CA PHE A 103 5.16 7.09 4.61
C PHE A 103 4.56 7.29 3.21
N ALA A 104 4.81 6.35 2.28
CA ALA A 104 4.14 6.30 0.99
C ALA A 104 2.62 6.20 1.14
N GLY A 105 2.14 5.43 2.12
CA GLY A 105 0.73 5.31 2.49
C GLY A 105 0.09 6.62 2.94
N VAL A 106 0.81 7.44 3.70
CA VAL A 106 0.35 8.79 4.10
C VAL A 106 0.25 9.70 2.88
N ILE A 107 1.27 9.71 2.02
CA ILE A 107 1.28 10.52 0.80
C ILE A 107 0.12 10.13 -0.11
N GLY A 108 -0.02 8.84 -0.42
CA GLY A 108 -1.12 8.33 -1.26
C GLY A 108 -2.47 8.61 -0.61
N GLY A 109 -2.60 8.39 0.70
CA GLY A 109 -3.80 8.72 1.46
C GLY A 109 -4.21 10.19 1.34
N GLY A 110 -3.25 11.11 1.40
CA GLY A 110 -3.47 12.54 1.21
C GLY A 110 -3.89 12.90 -0.23
N LEU A 111 -3.28 12.27 -1.23
CA LEU A 111 -3.65 12.43 -2.64
C LEU A 111 -5.08 11.95 -2.91
N GLY A 112 -5.43 10.74 -2.46
CA GLY A 112 -6.78 10.19 -2.58
C GLY A 112 -7.82 11.04 -1.87
N SER A 113 -7.51 11.54 -0.67
CA SER A 113 -8.38 12.50 0.04
C SER A 113 -8.59 13.79 -0.74
N SER A 114 -7.54 14.32 -1.36
CA SER A 114 -7.61 15.56 -2.15
C SER A 114 -8.48 15.40 -3.40
N LEU A 115 -8.46 14.22 -4.03
CA LEU A 115 -9.34 13.89 -5.16
C LEU A 115 -10.81 13.83 -4.73
N GLN A 116 -11.12 13.15 -3.62
CA GLN A 116 -12.48 13.11 -3.07
C GLN A 116 -12.99 14.51 -2.73
N LYS A 117 -12.16 15.35 -2.10
CA LYS A 117 -12.51 16.75 -1.75
C LYS A 117 -12.84 17.62 -2.96
N ARG A 118 -12.23 17.34 -4.11
CA ARG A 118 -12.49 18.03 -5.38
C ARG A 118 -13.72 17.48 -6.13
N GLY A 119 -14.45 16.53 -5.54
CA GLY A 119 -15.65 15.94 -6.14
C GLY A 119 -15.36 14.86 -7.19
N PHE A 120 -14.09 14.46 -7.37
CA PHE A 120 -13.77 13.30 -8.19
C PHE A 120 -14.15 12.05 -7.41
N VAL A 121 -15.25 11.41 -7.80
CA VAL A 121 -15.72 10.16 -7.22
C VAL A 121 -15.49 9.00 -8.20
N PRO A 122 -15.19 7.79 -7.70
CA PRO A 122 -15.08 6.60 -8.55
C PRO A 122 -16.35 6.37 -9.38
N SER A 123 -16.21 5.83 -10.59
CA SER A 123 -17.34 5.50 -11.47
C SER A 123 -18.37 4.57 -10.81
N THR A 124 -17.92 3.69 -9.91
CA THR A 124 -18.77 2.80 -9.11
C THR A 124 -19.65 3.52 -8.08
N GLN A 125 -19.37 4.79 -7.79
CA GLN A 125 -20.17 5.65 -6.92
C GLN A 125 -21.00 6.67 -7.70
N ARG A 126 -20.71 6.88 -8.99
CA ARG A 126 -21.40 7.87 -9.84
C ARG A 126 -22.84 7.48 -10.22
N SER A 127 -23.20 6.20 -10.13
CA SER A 127 -24.52 5.69 -10.52
C SER A 127 -25.50 5.47 -9.36
N ARG A 128 -25.20 6.01 -8.17
CA ARG A 128 -26.10 5.95 -7.00
C ARG A 128 -26.67 7.32 -6.68
#